data_AF-A0A4Q5RFY2-F1
#
_entry.id   AF-A0A4Q5RFY2-F1
#
_cell.length_a   1.000
_cell.length_b   1.000
_cell.length_c   1.000
_cell.angle_alpha   90.00
_cell.angle_beta   90.00
_cell.angle_gamma   90.00
#
_symmetry.space_group_name_H-M   'P 1'
#
loop_
_entity.id
_entity.type
_entity.pdbx_description
1 polymer ?
#
loop_
_entity_poly.entity_id
_entity_poly.type
_entity_poly.pdbx_seq_one_letter_code
_entity_poly.pdbx_strand_id
1 'polypeptide(L)'
;MKKSFIMPAILCLLAASTHAQTPAPTPAVQAAVASQAQRMTQELGLSPAQQTSLKKVLLLTRQHMDADRAANQGDPAALQAAMAFDRTKSDELIRGVLTPAQYVRYQQYKAARIGQLHAIGH
;
A
#
# COMPACT_ATOMS: atom_id res chain seq x y z
N MET A 1 -56.64 23.98 -30.93
CA MET A 1 -55.51 23.04 -30.69
C MET A 1 -54.50 23.73 -29.79
N LYS A 2 -54.43 23.37 -28.49
CA LYS A 2 -53.39 23.87 -27.58
C LYS A 2 -52.81 22.66 -26.83
N LYS A 3 -51.52 22.46 -27.08
CA LYS A 3 -50.66 21.42 -26.52
C LYS A 3 -50.33 21.81 -25.07
N SER A 4 -50.63 20.95 -24.10
CA SER A 4 -50.04 21.04 -22.77
C SER A 4 -49.64 19.65 -22.30
N PHE A 5 -48.35 19.41 -22.45
CA PHE A 5 -47.59 18.32 -21.87
C PHE A 5 -47.10 18.83 -20.52
N ILE A 6 -47.47 18.20 -19.40
CA ILE A 6 -46.87 18.49 -18.09
C ILE A 6 -46.41 17.16 -17.50
N MET A 7 -45.08 17.03 -17.49
CA MET A 7 -44.30 15.89 -17.02
C MET A 7 -44.06 16.02 -15.51
N PRO A 8 -44.05 14.91 -14.73
CA PRO A 8 -43.86 14.94 -13.28
C PRO A 8 -42.40 15.22 -12.90
N ALA A 9 -42.20 16.12 -11.94
CA ALA A 9 -40.93 16.39 -11.29
C ALA A 9 -40.57 15.25 -10.33
N ILE A 10 -39.67 14.37 -10.74
CA ILE A 10 -39.01 13.40 -9.85
C ILE A 10 -37.79 14.09 -9.24
N LEU A 11 -37.94 14.47 -7.98
CA LEU A 11 -36.85 14.96 -7.15
C LEU A 11 -35.98 13.76 -6.74
N CYS A 12 -34.97 13.45 -7.54
CA CYS A 12 -33.94 12.48 -7.14
C CYS A 12 -33.10 13.09 -6.00
N LEU A 13 -33.37 12.65 -4.76
CA LEU A 13 -32.43 12.80 -3.66
C LEU A 13 -31.16 12.02 -4.03
N LEU A 14 -30.11 12.75 -4.41
CA LEU A 14 -28.76 12.21 -4.51
C LEU A 14 -28.28 11.91 -3.08
N ALA A 15 -28.35 10.63 -2.70
CA ALA A 15 -27.59 10.13 -1.58
C ALA A 15 -26.10 10.31 -1.90
N ALA A 16 -25.49 11.33 -1.30
CA ALA A 16 -24.05 11.46 -1.28
C ALA A 16 -23.49 10.32 -0.43
N SER A 17 -23.18 9.19 -1.05
CA SER A 17 -22.33 8.17 -0.45
C SER A 17 -20.96 8.81 -0.20
N THR A 18 -20.75 9.27 1.03
CA THR A 18 -19.44 9.58 1.58
C THR A 18 -18.65 8.27 1.71
N HIS A 19 -18.25 7.70 0.57
CA HIS A 19 -17.17 6.74 0.58
C HIS A 19 -15.94 7.50 1.06
N ALA A 20 -15.43 7.12 2.23
CA ALA A 20 -14.13 7.56 2.73
C ALA A 20 -13.12 7.41 1.59
N GLN A 21 -12.83 8.51 0.90
CA GLN A 21 -11.88 8.53 -0.20
C GLN A 21 -10.52 8.34 0.45
N THR A 22 -9.93 7.16 0.31
CA THR A 22 -8.53 6.93 0.65
C THR A 22 -7.75 8.01 -0.11
N PRO A 23 -7.07 8.95 0.58
CA PRO A 23 -6.40 10.05 -0.08
C PRO A 23 -5.42 9.49 -1.10
N ALA A 24 -5.38 10.07 -2.30
CA ALA A 24 -4.39 9.69 -3.28
C ALA A 24 -2.98 9.82 -2.67
N PRO A 25 -2.07 8.84 -2.87
CA PRO A 25 -0.76 8.88 -2.27
C PRO A 25 0.00 10.14 -2.72
N THR A 26 0.53 10.89 -1.74
CA THR A 26 1.24 12.14 -2.01
C THR A 26 2.48 11.90 -2.89
N PRO A 27 2.97 12.92 -3.62
CA PRO A 27 4.20 12.80 -4.41
C PRO A 27 5.40 12.30 -3.59
N ALA A 28 5.52 12.72 -2.33
CA ALA A 28 6.57 12.25 -1.42
C ALA A 28 6.47 10.74 -1.14
N VAL A 29 5.27 10.22 -0.91
CA VAL A 29 5.04 8.78 -0.74
C VAL A 29 5.41 8.01 -2.00
N GLN A 30 5.01 8.51 -3.16
CA GLN A 30 5.32 7.87 -4.44
C GLN A 30 6.84 7.83 -4.69
N ALA A 31 7.56 8.92 -4.41
CA ALA A 31 9.00 8.98 -4.53
C ALA A 31 9.72 8.03 -3.56
N ALA A 32 9.27 7.96 -2.30
CA ALA A 32 9.82 7.04 -1.32
C ALA A 32 9.64 5.57 -1.74
N VAL A 33 8.45 5.21 -2.21
CA VAL A 33 8.15 3.87 -2.74
C VAL A 33 8.97 3.56 -3.99
N ALA A 34 9.11 4.51 -4.91
CA ALA A 34 9.94 4.34 -6.10
C ALA A 34 11.42 4.10 -5.75
N SER A 35 11.95 4.89 -4.82
CA SER A 35 13.32 4.73 -4.30
C SER A 35 13.53 3.37 -3.63
N GLN A 36 12.55 2.90 -2.86
CA GLN A 36 12.59 1.57 -2.25
C GLN A 36 12.56 0.46 -3.29
N ALA A 37 11.63 0.53 -4.25
CA ALA A 37 11.53 -0.44 -5.33
C ALA A 37 12.84 -0.50 -6.14
N GLN A 38 13.45 0.65 -6.42
CA GLN A 38 14.72 0.71 -7.15
C GLN A 38 15.87 0.01 -6.41
N ARG A 39 16.02 0.24 -5.09
CA ARG A 39 17.02 -0.48 -4.29
C ARG A 39 16.77 -1.99 -4.32
N MET A 40 15.52 -2.41 -4.10
CA MET A 40 15.18 -3.84 -4.14
C MET A 40 15.41 -4.44 -5.52
N THR A 41 15.17 -3.69 -6.61
CA THR A 41 15.47 -4.12 -7.97
C THR A 41 16.96 -4.42 -8.15
N GLN A 42 17.83 -3.55 -7.64
CA GLN A 42 19.28 -3.72 -7.73
C GLN A 42 19.75 -4.93 -6.92
N GLU A 43 19.33 -5.02 -5.65
CA GLU A 43 19.74 -6.09 -4.73
C GLU A 43 19.24 -7.48 -5.18
N LEU A 44 18.01 -7.54 -5.70
CA LEU A 44 17.37 -8.81 -6.04
C LEU A 44 17.52 -9.17 -7.52
N GLY A 45 18.04 -8.27 -8.36
CA GLY A 45 18.11 -8.46 -9.81
C GLY A 45 16.72 -8.64 -10.43
N LEU A 46 15.80 -7.71 -10.16
CA LEU A 46 14.42 -7.80 -10.65
C LEU A 46 14.31 -7.37 -12.11
N SER A 47 13.43 -8.02 -12.86
CA SER A 47 13.05 -7.56 -14.21
C SER A 47 12.20 -6.27 -14.14
N PRO A 48 12.06 -5.52 -15.25
CA PRO A 48 11.19 -4.33 -15.27
C PRO A 48 9.73 -4.61 -14.89
N ALA A 49 9.20 -5.78 -15.30
CA ALA A 49 7.85 -6.20 -14.94
C ALA A 49 7.72 -6.53 -13.45
N GLN A 50 8.73 -7.19 -12.88
CA GLN A 50 8.79 -7.47 -11.45
C GLN A 50 8.92 -6.19 -10.62
N GLN A 51 9.77 -5.25 -11.04
CA GLN A 51 9.90 -3.94 -10.40
C GLN A 51 8.56 -3.18 -10.38
N THR A 52 7.85 -3.19 -11.50
CA THR A 52 6.53 -2.53 -11.61
C THR A 52 5.52 -3.16 -10.64
N SER A 53 5.50 -4.49 -10.57
CA SER A 53 4.61 -5.22 -9.65
C SER A 53 4.99 -4.99 -8.19
N LEU A 54 6.28 -5.02 -7.86
CA LEU A 54 6.80 -4.71 -6.54
C LEU A 54 6.42 -3.29 -6.10
N LYS A 55 6.55 -2.29 -6.99
CA LYS A 55 6.17 -0.91 -6.70
C LYS A 55 4.69 -0.81 -6.31
N LYS A 56 3.80 -1.56 -6.97
CA LYS A 56 2.36 -1.61 -6.62
C LYS A 56 2.15 -2.22 -5.24
N VAL A 57 2.81 -3.33 -4.93
CA VAL A 57 2.73 -3.97 -3.60
C VAL A 57 3.21 -3.02 -2.50
N LEU A 58 4.36 -2.37 -2.69
CA LEU A 58 4.91 -1.43 -1.71
C LEU A 58 4.01 -0.21 -1.49
N LEU A 59 3.39 0.30 -2.57
CA LEU A 59 2.44 1.41 -2.47
C LEU A 59 1.19 0.99 -1.69
N LEU A 60 0.63 -0.18 -1.99
CA LEU A 60 -0.52 -0.74 -1.29
C LEU A 60 -0.21 -0.94 0.19
N THR A 61 0.90 -1.59 0.54
CA THR A 61 1.32 -1.79 1.93
C THR A 61 1.44 -0.45 2.66
N ARG A 62 1.99 0.58 2.03
CA ARG A 62 2.10 1.90 2.66
C ARG A 62 0.74 2.53 2.93
N GLN A 63 -0.19 2.44 1.99
CA GLN A 63 -1.55 2.95 2.16
C GLN A 63 -2.28 2.26 3.31
N HIS A 64 -2.16 0.93 3.42
CA HIS A 64 -2.73 0.18 4.53
C HIS A 64 -2.11 0.60 5.86
N MET A 65 -0.78 0.72 5.93
CA MET A 65 -0.10 1.15 7.14
C MET A 65 -0.46 2.60 7.55
N ASP A 66 -0.69 3.48 6.58
CA ASP A 66 -1.18 4.84 6.85
C ASP A 66 -2.62 4.81 7.39
N ALA A 67 -3.50 3.96 6.84
CA ALA A 67 -4.87 3.78 7.31
C ALA A 67 -4.91 3.19 8.73
N ASP A 68 -4.11 2.18 9.02
CA ASP A 68 -4.00 1.56 10.34
C ASP A 68 -3.49 2.56 11.39
N ARG A 69 -2.52 3.42 11.03
CA ARG A 69 -2.07 4.52 11.90
C ARG A 69 -3.18 5.49 12.23
N ALA A 70 -4.04 5.81 11.26
CA ALA A 70 -5.18 6.68 11.46
C ALA A 70 -6.28 6.01 12.30
N ALA A 71 -6.52 4.71 12.07
CA ALA A 71 -7.58 3.95 12.73
C ALA A 71 -7.26 3.59 14.20
N ASN A 72 -5.99 3.37 14.52
CA ASN A 72 -5.55 2.90 15.84
C ASN A 72 -4.84 4.01 16.64
N GLN A 73 -5.22 5.28 16.42
CA GLN A 73 -4.69 6.39 17.21
C GLN A 73 -5.04 6.21 18.69
N GLY A 74 -4.02 6.17 19.54
CA GLY A 74 -4.19 5.97 20.99
C GLY A 74 -4.23 4.51 21.45
N ASP A 75 -4.15 3.54 20.53
CA ASP A 75 -3.99 2.12 20.86
C ASP A 75 -2.72 1.53 20.22
N PRO A 76 -1.56 1.62 20.90
CA PRO A 76 -0.30 1.11 20.38
C PRO A 76 -0.30 -0.40 20.14
N ALA A 77 -1.06 -1.17 20.93
CA ALA A 77 -1.11 -2.61 20.81
C ALA A 77 -1.90 -3.03 19.57
N ALA A 78 -3.06 -2.41 19.34
CA ALA A 78 -3.84 -2.62 18.12
C ALA A 78 -3.07 -2.16 16.88
N LEU A 79 -2.39 -1.01 16.94
CA LEU A 79 -1.52 -0.54 15.86
C LEU A 79 -0.41 -1.56 15.57
N GLN A 80 0.27 -2.09 16.59
CA GLN A 80 1.34 -3.07 16.40
C GLN A 80 0.82 -4.34 15.73
N ALA A 81 -0.34 -4.85 16.15
CA ALA A 81 -0.97 -6.02 15.54
C ALA A 81 -1.34 -5.78 14.07
N ALA A 82 -1.94 -4.62 13.75
CA ALA A 82 -2.31 -4.26 12.40
C ALA A 82 -1.07 -4.11 11.47
N MET A 83 -0.02 -3.43 11.95
CA MET A 83 1.26 -3.34 11.23
C MET A 83 1.90 -4.72 10.98
N ALA A 84 1.81 -5.65 11.95
CA ALA A 84 2.35 -7.00 11.78
C ALA A 84 1.57 -7.80 10.74
N PHE A 85 0.25 -7.64 10.71
CA PHE A 85 -0.61 -8.23 9.68
C PHE A 85 -0.24 -7.70 8.28
N ASP A 86 -0.14 -6.38 8.11
CA ASP A 86 0.24 -5.74 6.85
C ASP A 86 1.61 -6.19 6.34
N ARG A 87 2.59 -6.33 7.24
CA ARG A 87 3.93 -6.84 6.88
C ARG A 87 3.86 -8.27 6.36
N THR A 88 3.06 -9.12 7.02
CA THR A 88 2.88 -10.52 6.60
C THR A 88 2.22 -10.58 5.23
N LYS A 89 1.17 -9.80 4.99
CA LYS A 89 0.50 -9.72 3.69
C LYS A 89 1.38 -9.15 2.59
N SER A 90 2.18 -8.14 2.89
CA SER A 90 3.18 -7.62 1.95
C SER A 90 4.18 -8.71 1.55
N ASP A 91 4.67 -9.52 2.51
CA ASP A 91 5.62 -10.60 2.24
C ASP A 91 5.03 -11.69 1.33
N GLU A 92 3.76 -12.05 1.54
CA GLU A 92 3.02 -12.98 0.69
C GLU A 92 2.91 -12.45 -0.75
N LEU A 93 2.53 -11.17 -0.91
CA LEU A 93 2.42 -10.53 -2.22
C LEU A 93 3.78 -10.41 -2.92
N ILE A 94 4.84 -10.03 -2.20
CA ILE A 94 6.19 -9.96 -2.74
C ILE A 94 6.66 -11.34 -3.18
N ARG A 95 6.39 -12.40 -2.41
CA ARG A 95 6.71 -13.78 -2.81
C ARG A 95 6.07 -14.15 -4.16
N GLY A 96 4.85 -13.69 -4.43
CA GLY A 96 4.16 -13.91 -5.71
C GLY A 96 4.76 -13.16 -6.91
N VAL A 97 5.56 -12.11 -6.67
CA VAL A 97 6.25 -11.33 -7.72
C VAL A 97 7.63 -11.92 -8.05
N LEU A 98 8.27 -12.53 -7.06
CA LEU A 98 9.66 -12.98 -7.14
C LEU A 98 9.75 -14.42 -7.66
N THR A 99 10.87 -14.73 -8.34
CA THR A 99 11.27 -16.13 -8.53
C THR A 99 11.71 -16.74 -7.20
N PRO A 100 11.74 -18.08 -7.06
CA PRO A 100 12.22 -18.73 -5.83
C PRO A 100 13.62 -18.26 -5.40
N ALA A 101 14.56 -18.14 -6.33
CA ALA A 101 15.91 -17.67 -6.05
C ALA A 101 15.94 -16.21 -5.58
N GLN A 102 15.14 -15.34 -6.20
CA GLN A 102 15.01 -13.94 -5.76
C GLN A 102 14.34 -13.82 -4.40
N TYR A 103 13.38 -14.70 -4.07
CA TYR A 103 12.73 -14.72 -2.77
C TYR A 103 13.70 -15.10 -1.64
N VAL A 104 14.62 -16.03 -1.88
CA VAL A 104 15.69 -16.34 -0.91
C VAL A 104 16.57 -15.12 -0.65
N ARG A 105 16.99 -14.40 -1.70
CA ARG A 105 17.75 -13.14 -1.57
C ARG A 105 16.96 -12.06 -0.83
N TYR A 106 15.65 -11.98 -1.07
CA TYR A 106 14.77 -11.05 -0.39
C TYR A 106 14.70 -11.31 1.12
N GLN A 107 14.66 -12.58 1.55
CA GLN A 107 14.70 -12.89 2.98
C GLN A 107 16.04 -12.51 3.62
N GLN A 108 17.16 -12.71 2.90
CA GLN A 108 18.48 -12.26 3.34
C GLN A 108 18.55 -10.71 3.45
N TYR A 109 18.04 -10.00 2.44
CA TYR A 109 17.93 -8.55 2.42
C TYR A 109 17.17 -8.01 3.65
N LYS A 110 16.04 -8.65 3.99
CA LYS A 110 15.25 -8.30 5.19
C LYS A 110 16.02 -8.53 6.48
N ALA A 111 16.65 -9.70 6.63
CA ALA A 111 17.42 -10.03 7.82
C ALA A 111 18.56 -9.02 8.05
N ALA A 112 19.30 -8.67 6.99
CA ALA A 112 20.37 -7.67 7.04
C ALA A 112 19.85 -6.29 7.47
N ARG A 113 18.71 -5.84 6.94
CA ARG A 113 18.04 -4.59 7.34
C ARG A 113 17.64 -4.57 8.81
N ILE A 114 17.07 -5.67 9.31
CA ILE A 114 16.68 -5.78 10.73
C ILE A 114 17.93 -5.73 11.61
N GLY A 115 19.00 -6.44 11.24
CA GLY A 115 20.27 -6.41 11.96
C GLY A 115 20.89 -5.00 12.03
N GLN A 116 20.85 -4.24 10.93
CA GLN A 116 21.33 -2.86 10.89
C GLN A 116 20.52 -1.92 11.81
N LEU A 117 19.19 -2.07 11.86
CA LEU A 117 18.35 -1.24 12.73
C LEU A 117 18.63 -1.50 14.21
N HIS A 118 18.88 -2.75 14.60
CA HIS A 118 19.29 -3.07 15.97
C HIS A 118 20.67 -2.51 16.31
N ALA A 119 21.63 -2.55 15.37
CA ALA A 119 22.99 -2.04 15.59
C ALA A 119 23.07 -0.51 15.78
N ILE A 120 22.14 0.26 15.21
CA ILE A 120 22.10 1.73 15.33
C ILE A 120 21.37 2.18 16.61
N GLY A 121 20.61 1.29 17.25
CA GLY A 121 19.84 1.58 18.46
C GLY A 121 20.59 1.40 19.79
N HIS A 122 21.89 1.08 19.75
CA HIS A 122 22.80 0.96 20.89
C HIS A 122 23.85 2.07 20.88
#